data_AF-A0A968HGX8-F1
#
_entry.id   AF-A0A968HGX8-F1
#
_cell.length_a   1.000
_cell.length_b   1.000
_cell.length_c   1.000
_cell.angle_alpha   90.00
_cell.angle_beta   90.00
_cell.angle_gamma   90.00
#
_symmetry.space_group_name_H-M   'P 1'
#
loop_
_entity.id
_entity.type
_entity.pdbx_description
1 polymer ?
#
loop_
_entity_poly.entity_id
_entity_poly.type
_entity_poly.pdbx_seq_one_letter_code
_entity_poly.pdbx_strand_id
1 'polypeptide(L)' 'MEVWLVFPESKLVLIATQEGVQGFVSGQSVNTQVVLQGFTVPVDELLA' A
#
# COMPACT_ATOMS: atom_id res chain seq x y z
N MET A 1 8.20 -5.52 -10.74
CA MET A 1 8.34 -5.98 -9.34
C MET A 1 7.69 -4.95 -8.45
N GLU A 2 6.94 -5.40 -7.46
CA GLU A 2 6.25 -4.57 -6.47
C GLU A 2 6.48 -5.21 -5.10
N VAL A 3 6.88 -4.40 -4.12
CA VAL A 3 7.13 -4.84 -2.75
C VAL A 3 6.33 -3.95 -1.80
N TRP A 4 5.66 -4.59 -0.85
CA TRP A 4 4.86 -3.94 0.16
C TRP A 4 5.59 -3.99 1.49
N LEU A 5 5.86 -2.83 2.07
CA LEU A 5 6.36 -2.69 3.43
C LEU A 5 5.21 -2.18 4.29
N VAL A 6 4.80 -3.01 5.24
CA VAL A 6 3.65 -2.75 6.10
C VAL A 6 4.14 -2.48 7.51
N PHE A 7 3.73 -1.34 8.07
CA PHE A 7 4.04 -0.91 9.44
C PHE A 7 2.73 -0.74 10.22
N PRO A 8 2.22 -1.80 10.87
CA PRO A 8 0.90 -1.78 11.50
C PRO A 8 0.76 -0.74 12.62
N GLU A 9 1.81 -0.56 13.42
CA GLU A 9 1.81 0.32 14.60
C GLU A 9 1.70 1.79 14.23
N SER A 10 2.31 2.19 13.11
CA SER A 10 2.27 3.57 12.59
C SER A 10 1.17 3.78 11.54
N LYS A 11 0.40 2.73 11.23
CA LYS A 11 -0.63 2.73 10.17
C LYS A 11 -0.09 3.25 8.84
N LEU A 12 1.09 2.77 8.45
CA LEU A 12 1.79 3.15 7.23
C LEU A 12 2.01 1.94 6.33
N VAL A 13 1.72 2.13 5.04
CA VAL A 13 2.03 1.17 3.97
C VAL A 13 2.90 1.88 2.95
N LEU A 14 4.05 1.29 2.61
CA LEU A 14 4.89 1.75 1.50
C LEU A 14 4.86 0.71 0.38
N ILE A 15 4.59 1.17 -0.84
CA ILE A 15 4.75 0.36 -2.05
C ILE A 15 5.99 0.83 -2.78
N ALA A 16 6.96 -0.08 -2.93
CA ALA A 16 8.15 0.14 -3.74
C ALA A 16 8.01 -0.58 -5.09
N THR A 17 8.12 0.18 -6.18
CA THR A 17 8.18 -0.31 -7.56
C THR A 17 9.47 0.15 -8.22
N GLN A 18 9.66 -0.19 -9.50
CA GLN A 18 10.78 0.35 -10.28
C GLN A 18 10.66 1.85 -10.56
N GLU A 19 9.46 2.41 -10.43
CA GLU A 19 9.16 3.82 -10.71
C GLU A 19 9.36 4.70 -9.47
N GLY A 20 9.32 4.11 -8.28
CA GLY A 20 9.59 4.80 -7.02
C GLY A 20 8.90 4.15 -5.83
N VAL A 21 8.79 4.92 -4.75
CA VAL A 21 8.10 4.52 -3.52
C VAL A 21 6.91 5.44 -3.29
N GLN A 22 5.74 4.86 -3.03
CA GLN A 22 4.55 5.60 -2.63
C GLN A 22 4.13 5.17 -1.22
N GLY A 23 3.71 6.16 -0.41
CA GLY A 23 3.26 5.95 0.95
C GLY A 23 1.78 6.20 1.11
N PHE A 24 1.14 5.33 1.90
CA PHE A 24 -0.27 5.36 2.21
C PHE A 24 -0.48 5.25 3.72
N VAL A 25 -1.42 6.03 4.25
CA VAL A 25 -1.75 6.09 5.68
C VAL A 25 -3.22 5.78 5.94
N SER A 26 -3.58 5.61 7.22
CA SER A 26 -4.97 5.46 7.67
C SER A 26 -5.92 6.48 7.00
N GLY A 27 -7.12 6.04 6.62
CA GLY A 27 -8.10 6.81 5.85
C GLY A 27 -7.85 6.87 4.34
N GLN A 28 -6.70 6.39 3.84
CA GLN A 28 -6.43 6.23 2.42
C GLN A 28 -6.73 4.80 1.95
N SER A 29 -6.83 4.62 0.63
CA SER A 29 -6.84 3.30 0.00
C SER A 29 -5.53 3.07 -0.72
N VAL A 30 -4.99 1.87 -0.54
CA VAL A 30 -3.84 1.40 -1.29
C VAL A 30 -4.33 0.65 -2.53
N ASN A 31 -3.81 1.04 -3.69
CA ASN A 31 -3.97 0.30 -4.92
C ASN A 31 -2.67 -0.39 -5.31
N THR A 32 -2.77 -1.60 -5.84
CA THR A 32 -1.63 -2.23 -6.52
C THR A 32 -1.28 -1.44 -7.78
N GLN A 33 0.00 -1.40 -8.15
CA GLN A 33 0.49 -0.57 -9.25
C GLN A 33 0.96 -1.41 -10.44
N VAL A 34 1.60 -2.55 -10.16
CA VAL A 34 2.20 -3.42 -11.17
C VAL A 34 1.46 -4.75 -11.30
N VAL A 35 1.03 -5.34 -10.18
CA VAL A 35 0.29 -6.63 -10.15
C VAL A 35 -1.19 -6.38 -9.89
N LEU A 36 -2.10 -7.20 -10.44
CA LEU A 36 -3.54 -7.11 -10.14
C LEU A 36 -4.12 -5.68 -10.30
N GLN A 37 -3.82 -5.01 -11.41
CA GLN A 37 -4.25 -3.63 -11.63
C GLN A 37 -5.77 -3.47 -11.43
N GLY A 38 -6.15 -2.42 -10.70
CA GLY A 38 -7.54 -2.15 -10.31
C GLY A 38 -7.92 -2.71 -8.94
N PHE A 39 -7.09 -3.54 -8.31
CA PHE A 39 -7.26 -3.91 -6.92
C PHE A 39 -6.98 -2.70 -6.01
N THR A 40 -7.89 -2.46 -5.06
CA THR A 40 -7.77 -1.42 -4.05
C THR A 40 -8.24 -1.96 -2.72
N VAL A 41 -7.58 -1.55 -1.64
CA VAL A 41 -7.92 -1.92 -0.27
C VAL A 41 -7.72 -0.72 0.65
N PRO A 42 -8.68 -0.36 1.51
CA PRO A 42 -8.48 0.65 2.55
C PRO A 42 -7.33 0.27 3.48
N VAL A 43 -6.47 1.24 3.84
CA VAL A 43 -5.35 1.00 4.77
C VAL A 43 -5.87 0.48 6.12
N ASP A 44 -7.01 0.98 6.57
CA ASP A 44 -7.60 0.58 7.84
C ASP A 44 -8.07 -0.87 7.83
N GLU A 45 -8.56 -1.39 6.70
CA GLU A 45 -8.96 -2.79 6.53
C GLU A 45 -7.73 -3.71 6.40
N LEU A 46 -6.70 -3.26 5.68
CA LEU A 46 -5.46 -4.02 5.49
C LEU A 46 -4.69 -4.24 6.80
N LEU A 47 -4.81 -3.29 7.75
CA LEU A 47 -4.10 -3.29 9.04
C LEU A 47 -5.00 -3.59 10.23
N ALA A 48 -6.18 -4.14 9.99
CA ALA A 48 -7.15 -4.56 11.01
C ALA A 48 -6.73 -5.85 11.72
#